data_AF-A0A7T3ABK5-F1
#
_entry.id   AF-A0A7T3ABK5-F1
#
_cell.length_a   1.000
_cell.length_b   1.000
_cell.length_c   1.000
_cell.angle_alpha   90.00
_cell.angle_beta   90.00
_cell.angle_gamma   90.00
#
_symmetry.space_group_name_H-M   'P 1'
#
loop_
_entity.id
_entity.type
_entity.pdbx_description
1 polymer ?
#
loop_
_entity_poly.entity_id
_entity_poly.type
_entity_poly.pdbx_seq_one_letter_code
_entity_poly.pdbx_strand_id
1 'polypeptide(L)' 'MSHGYGLTPREEAAVVRLEAGESKESVAAALGLSHQMVAYYASHFVVNENVLTRFERATRRSDARYRAALAASGGSYA' A
#
# COMPACT_ATOMS: atom_id res chain seq x y z
N MET A 1 8.71 20.85 5.66
CA MET A 1 9.09 19.52 5.18
C MET A 1 7.85 18.90 4.56
N SER A 2 7.80 18.88 3.23
CA SER A 2 6.66 18.39 2.46
C SER A 2 7.17 17.17 1.71
N HIS A 3 6.56 16.00 1.90
CA HIS A 3 6.94 14.78 1.17
C HIS A 3 5.73 14.22 0.43
N GLY A 4 5.90 14.12 -0.89
CA GLY A 4 5.31 13.17 -1.83
C GLY A 4 3.84 12.79 -1.66
N TYR A 5 3.00 13.22 -2.60
CA TYR A 5 1.53 13.13 -2.64
C TYR A 5 0.88 14.14 -1.71
N GLY A 6 0.21 15.15 -2.26
CA GLY A 6 -0.44 16.24 -1.53
C GLY A 6 -1.68 15.79 -0.76
N LEU A 7 -1.52 14.80 0.11
CA LEU A 7 -2.52 14.35 1.05
C LEU A 7 -2.52 15.30 2.24
N THR A 8 -3.70 15.75 2.61
CA THR A 8 -3.90 16.48 3.86
C THR A 8 -3.73 15.52 5.05
N PRO A 9 -3.37 16.01 6.24
CA PRO A 9 -3.22 15.17 7.44
C PRO A 9 -4.47 14.33 7.77
N ARG A 10 -5.65 14.80 7.35
CA ARG A 10 -6.92 14.07 7.50
C ARG A 10 -7.04 12.88 6.55
N GLU A 11 -6.52 13.00 5.35
CA GLU A 11 -6.55 11.94 4.34
C GLU A 11 -5.59 10.82 4.71
N GLU A 12 -4.39 11.18 5.16
CA GLU A 12 -3.40 10.24 5.69
C GLU A 12 -3.99 9.44 6.87
N ALA A 13 -4.63 10.12 7.83
CA ALA A 13 -5.27 9.46 8.96
C ALA A 13 -6.41 8.51 8.55
N ALA A 14 -7.15 8.83 7.48
CA ALA A 14 -8.21 7.96 6.96
C ALA A 14 -7.63 6.71 6.31
N VAL A 15 -6.57 6.85 5.51
CA VAL A 15 -5.91 5.74 4.82
C VAL A 15 -5.27 4.78 5.83
N VAL A 16 -4.54 5.29 6.82
CA VAL A 16 -3.90 4.46 7.86
C VAL A 16 -4.92 3.62 8.64
N ARG A 17 -6.09 4.17 8.98
CA ARG A 17 -7.15 3.42 9.67
C ARG A 17 -7.80 2.36 8.77
N LEU A 18 -7.97 2.67 7.48
CA LEU A 18 -8.48 1.70 6.51
C LEU A 18 -7.49 0.55 6.28
N GLU A 19 -6.18 0.82 6.24
CA GLU A 19 -5.12 -0.20 6.15
C GLU A 19 -5.04 -1.07 7.41
N ALA A 20 -5.33 -0.49 8.59
CA ALA A 20 -5.48 -1.23 9.83
C ALA A 20 -6.72 -2.16 9.86
N GLY A 21 -7.56 -2.12 8.82
CA GLY A 21 -8.74 -2.97 8.68
C GLY A 21 -10.00 -2.43 9.34
N GLU A 22 -10.01 -1.16 9.77
CA GLU A 22 -11.23 -0.53 10.26
C GLU A 22 -12.28 -0.40 9.16
N SER A 23 -13.56 -0.49 9.55
CA SER A 23 -14.66 -0.27 8.60
C SER A 23 -14.74 1.19 8.18
N LYS A 24 -15.16 1.43 6.94
CA LYS A 24 -15.31 2.79 6.39
C LYS A 24 -16.23 3.66 7.23
N GLU A 25 -17.26 3.07 7.85
CA GLU A 25 -18.18 3.74 8.76
C GLU A 25 -17.50 4.16 10.07
N SER A 26 -16.66 3.29 10.66
CA SER A 26 -15.85 3.61 11.84
C SER A 26 -14.90 4.77 11.54
N VAL A 27 -14.19 4.69 10.42
CA VAL A 27 -13.23 5.73 10.00
C VAL A 27 -13.93 7.06 9.73
N ALA A 28 -15.10 7.03 9.09
CA ALA A 28 -15.92 8.21 8.83
C ALA A 28 -16.35 8.90 10.12
N ALA A 29 -16.89 8.13 11.08
CA ALA A 29 -17.32 8.65 12.37
C ALA A 29 -16.13 9.20 13.18
N ALA A 30 -15.01 8.49 13.19
CA ALA A 30 -13.83 8.86 13.98
C ALA A 30 -13.06 10.08 13.42
N LEU A 31 -13.26 10.44 12.15
CA LEU A 31 -12.61 11.60 11.51
C LEU A 31 -13.59 12.73 11.16
N GLY A 32 -14.88 12.53 11.41
CA GLY A 32 -15.93 13.49 11.01
C GLY A 32 -16.01 13.65 9.49
N LEU A 33 -15.76 12.58 8.74
CA LEU A 33 -15.78 12.57 7.28
C LEU A 33 -17.08 11.92 6.79
N SER A 34 -17.50 12.26 5.58
CA SER A 34 -18.60 11.55 4.95
C SER A 34 -18.15 10.16 4.50
N HIS A 35 -19.07 9.20 4.55
CA HIS A 35 -18.81 7.83 4.08
C HIS A 35 -18.34 7.80 2.62
N GLN A 36 -18.86 8.71 1.78
CA GLN A 36 -18.46 8.87 0.38
C GLN A 36 -16.98 9.28 0.25
N MET A 37 -16.50 10.16 1.14
CA MET A 37 -15.12 10.64 1.13
C MET A 37 -14.15 9.53 1.56
N VAL A 38 -14.52 8.76 2.59
CA VAL A 38 -13.76 7.57 3.01
C VAL A 38 -13.74 6.49 1.91
N ALA A 39 -14.85 6.30 1.20
CA ALA A 39 -14.90 5.38 0.05
C ALA A 39 -13.99 5.83 -1.10
N TYR A 40 -13.90 7.14 -1.37
CA TYR A 40 -12.95 7.70 -2.33
C TYR A 40 -11.50 7.47 -1.88
N TYR A 41 -11.18 7.69 -0.60
CA TYR A 41 -9.83 7.43 -0.09
C TYR A 41 -9.43 5.95 -0.19
N ALA A 42 -10.36 5.05 0.12
CA ALA A 42 -10.14 3.61 -0.05
C ALA A 42 -9.87 3.24 -1.51
N SER A 43 -10.60 3.81 -2.48
CA SER A 43 -10.41 3.46 -3.89
C SER A 43 -9.19 4.12 -4.53
N HIS A 44 -8.80 5.31 -4.07
CA HIS A 44 -7.72 6.08 -4.69
C HIS A 44 -6.34 5.79 -4.08
N PHE A 45 -6.27 5.49 -2.78
CA PHE A 45 -5.02 5.29 -2.05
C PHE A 45 -4.78 3.82 -1.70
N VAL A 46 -5.78 3.13 -1.12
CA VAL A 46 -5.63 1.72 -0.68
C VAL A 46 -5.59 0.73 -1.86
N VAL A 47 -6.30 1.02 -2.96
CA VAL A 47 -6.22 0.18 -4.17
C VAL A 47 -4.91 0.38 -4.93
N ASN A 48 -4.35 1.60 -4.92
CA ASN A 48 -3.02 1.85 -5.50
C ASN A 48 -1.94 1.12 -4.72
N GLU A 49 -2.04 1.08 -3.39
CA GLU A 49 -1.15 0.23 -2.58
C GLU A 49 -1.34 -1.25 -2.91
N ASN A 50 -2.56 -1.78 -3.07
CA ASN A 50 -2.71 -3.21 -3.41
C ASN A 50 -2.14 -3.60 -4.79
N VAL A 51 -2.22 -2.71 -5.78
CA VAL A 51 -1.63 -2.93 -7.10
C VAL A 51 -0.10 -2.85 -7.03
N LEU A 52 0.44 -1.84 -6.35
CA LEU A 52 1.89 -1.70 -6.14
C LEU A 52 2.44 -2.83 -5.27
N THR A 53 1.76 -3.18 -4.18
CA THR A 53 2.15 -4.27 -3.27
C THR A 53 2.08 -5.63 -3.96
N ARG A 54 1.09 -5.87 -4.83
CA ARG A 54 1.01 -7.11 -5.62
C ARG A 54 2.11 -7.17 -6.67
N PHE A 55 2.39 -6.05 -7.34
CA PHE A 55 3.48 -5.95 -8.30
C PHE A 55 4.83 -6.14 -7.61
N GLU A 56 5.11 -5.41 -6.53
CA GLU A 56 6.33 -5.52 -5.71
C GLU A 56 6.49 -6.91 -5.07
N ARG A 57 5.41 -7.53 -4.58
CA ARG A 57 5.46 -8.92 -4.09
C ARG A 57 5.75 -9.90 -5.23
N ALA A 58 5.22 -9.66 -6.43
CA ALA A 58 5.54 -10.47 -7.59
C ALA A 58 7.01 -10.28 -8.02
N THR A 59 7.53 -9.04 -8.00
CA THR A 59 8.94 -8.76 -8.31
C THR A 59 9.86 -9.38 -7.28
N ARG A 60 9.60 -9.23 -5.96
CA ARG A 60 10.37 -9.89 -4.89
C ARG A 60 10.37 -11.41 -5.02
N ARG A 61 9.23 -12.01 -5.37
CA ARG A 61 9.16 -13.46 -5.57
C ARG A 61 9.96 -13.90 -6.79
N SER A 62 9.95 -13.12 -7.86
CA SER A 62 10.77 -13.35 -9.04
C SER A 62 12.25 -13.22 -8.73
N ASP A 63 12.64 -12.16 -8.05
CA ASP A 63 14.03 -11.87 -7.64
C ASP A 63 14.56 -12.94 -6.68
N ALA A 64 13.79 -13.32 -5.66
CA ALA A 64 14.16 -14.38 -4.72
C ALA A 64 14.34 -15.73 -5.43
N ARG A 65 13.48 -16.08 -6.40
CA ARG A 65 13.62 -17.29 -7.20
C ARG A 65 14.84 -17.23 -8.11
N TYR A 66 15.08 -16.08 -8.73
CA TYR A 66 16.24 -15.85 -9.59
C TYR A 66 17.54 -15.98 -8.77
N ARG A 67 17.60 -15.36 -7.60
CA ARG A 67 18.74 -15.49 -6.66
C ARG A 67 18.91 -16.90 -6.13
N ALA A 68 17.83 -17.61 -5.81
CA ALA A 68 17.89 -19.00 -5.40
C ALA A 68 18.40 -19.91 -6.53
N ALA A 69 17.95 -19.68 -7.76
CA ALA A 69 18.42 -20.40 -8.94
C ALA A 69 19.90 -20.13 -9.23
N LEU A 70 20.36 -18.89 -9.06
CA LEU A 70 21.77 -18.49 -9.16
C LEU A 70 22.65 -19.14 -8.09
N ALA A 71 22.19 -19.14 -6.84
CA ALA A 71 22.88 -19.81 -5.74
C ALA A 71 22.95 -21.33 -5.97
N ALA A 72 21.89 -21.92 -6.51
CA ALA A 72 21.84 -23.35 -6.84
C ALA A 72 22.69 -23.70 -8.08
N SER A 73 22.88 -22.78 -9.02
CA SER A 73 23.71 -23.00 -10.21
C SER A 73 25.19 -22.66 -10.00
N GLY A 74 25.57 -22.13 -8.82
CA GLY A 74 26.94 -21.71 -8.51
C GLY A 74 27.39 -20.47 -9.29
N GLY A 75 26.47 -19.74 -9.91
CA GLY A 75 26.78 -18.56 -10.71
C GLY A 75 27.08 -17.34 -9.83
N SER A 76 28.35 -17.02 -9.65
CA SER A 76 28.79 -15.72 -9.13
C SER A 76 28.94 -14.73 -10.30
N TYR A 77 28.24 -13.59 -10.25
CA TYR A 77 28.70 -12.40 -10.96
C TYR A 77 29.72 -11.69 -10.06
N ALA A 78 30.96 -11.63 -10.55
CA ALA A 78 32.00 -10.73 -10.05
C ALA A 78 31.68 -9.28 -10.42
#